data_AF-A0A7V5RH02-F1
#
_entry.id   AF-A0A7V5RH02-F1
#
_cell.length_a   1.000
_cell.length_b   1.000
_cell.length_c   1.000
_cell.angle_alpha   90.00
_cell.angle_beta   90.00
_cell.angle_gamma   90.00
#
_symmetry.space_group_name_H-M   'P 1'
#
loop_
_entity.id
_entity.type
_entity.pdbx_description
1 polymer ?
#
loop_
_entity_poly.entity_id
_entity_poly.type
_entity_poly.pdbx_seq_one_letter_code
_entity_poly.pdbx_strand_id
1 'polypeptide(L)'
;PGEKLEICIIDDRSQDRSREILRRAQAENPRLTVLHIDDLIPDTAPKKRAISMGIAATRGEIILLTDADCTPPSTWVRAMAAHYRDHRTVMVPGYSSYRFDRPAPALIRGMLALEYFTHSALAAASTPLHHPITACGCNLSYRRSTWEQVGGFGELNQWISGDDDLFVHKVAQRYPGRFSYAFSAEARVPQAAPKTFRQFWNQRIRYASKSRQYQPGLIAGLVAVYFVNVFVFLGSLSFMLSPQLAAGAGIAWLLKAGGEWLFLRRVTRACGEEHLLRWFLPAQLVHPLYVIVFGCLGLFARFQWKEDNYEKKTKPELTYS
;
A
#
# COMPACT_ATOMS: atom_id res chain seq x y z
N PRO A 1 6.25 15.18 -22.93
CA PRO A 1 5.36 15.96 -23.83
C PRO A 1 3.94 15.92 -23.29
N GLY A 2 3.29 17.09 -23.12
CA GLY A 2 1.93 17.17 -22.57
C GLY A 2 0.88 16.43 -23.38
N GLU A 3 1.12 16.26 -24.68
CA GLU A 3 0.28 15.53 -25.65
C GLU A 3 0.28 14.02 -25.45
N LYS A 4 1.23 13.47 -24.68
CA LYS A 4 1.34 12.03 -24.37
C LYS A 4 0.71 11.68 -23.01
N LEU A 5 -0.13 12.56 -22.47
CA LEU A 5 -0.75 12.40 -21.17
C LEU A 5 -2.26 12.65 -21.26
N GLU A 6 -3.01 11.63 -20.85
CA GLU A 6 -4.45 11.70 -20.60
C GLU A 6 -4.67 11.59 -19.09
N ILE A 7 -5.62 12.36 -18.55
CA ILE A 7 -6.01 12.31 -17.15
C ILE A 7 -7.47 11.91 -17.09
N CYS A 8 -7.79 10.84 -16.37
CA CYS A 8 -9.16 10.40 -16.16
C CYS A 8 -9.47 10.40 -14.66
N ILE A 9 -10.47 11.17 -14.25
CA ILE A 9 -10.96 11.21 -12.87
C ILE A 9 -12.33 10.54 -12.84
N ILE A 10 -12.52 9.63 -11.88
CA ILE A 10 -13.78 8.92 -11.67
C ILE A 10 -14.39 9.42 -10.38
N ASP A 11 -15.54 10.05 -10.50
CA ASP A 11 -16.34 10.54 -9.39
C ASP A 11 -17.38 9.48 -8.99
N ASP A 12 -17.12 8.76 -7.89
CA ASP A 12 -17.98 7.68 -7.37
C ASP A 12 -18.92 8.20 -6.27
N ARG A 13 -20.13 8.59 -6.69
CA ARG A 13 -21.26 8.97 -5.83
C ARG A 13 -20.91 10.07 -4.82
N SER A 14 -20.16 11.09 -5.23
CA SER A 14 -19.88 12.24 -4.37
C SER A 14 -21.15 13.06 -4.14
N GLN A 15 -21.36 13.47 -2.89
CA GLN A 15 -22.51 14.30 -2.48
C GLN A 15 -22.12 15.76 -2.16
N ASP A 16 -20.82 16.07 -2.20
CA ASP A 16 -20.30 17.41 -1.97
C ASP A 16 -20.10 18.16 -3.30
N ARG A 17 -19.33 19.25 -3.26
CA ARG A 17 -19.05 20.09 -4.44
C ARG A 17 -18.08 19.45 -5.44
N SER A 18 -17.67 18.19 -5.26
CA SER A 18 -16.71 17.52 -6.16
C SER A 18 -17.16 17.55 -7.63
N ARG A 19 -18.44 17.27 -7.90
CA ARG A 19 -18.99 17.26 -9.27
C ARG A 19 -18.89 18.63 -9.95
N GLU A 20 -19.15 19.69 -9.20
CA GLU A 20 -19.03 21.07 -9.70
C GLU A 20 -17.55 21.43 -9.98
N ILE A 21 -16.66 21.13 -9.04
CA ILE A 21 -15.23 21.40 -9.16
C ILE A 21 -14.63 20.67 -10.36
N LEU A 22 -14.97 19.38 -10.53
CA LEU A 22 -14.47 18.55 -11.63
C LEU A 22 -14.96 19.04 -12.99
N ARG A 23 -16.21 19.51 -13.10
CA ARG A 23 -16.72 20.12 -14.33
C ARG A 23 -15.92 21.36 -14.74
N ARG A 24 -15.61 22.24 -13.78
CA ARG A 24 -14.79 23.43 -14.04
C ARG A 24 -13.37 23.05 -14.47
N ALA A 25 -12.74 22.12 -13.73
CA ALA A 25 -11.40 21.65 -14.05
C ALA A 25 -11.31 20.99 -15.44
N GLN A 26 -12.35 20.25 -15.86
CA GLN A 26 -12.43 19.66 -17.19
C GLN A 26 -12.55 20.73 -18.29
N ALA A 27 -13.29 21.80 -18.07
CA ALA A 27 -13.38 22.91 -19.01
C ALA A 27 -12.04 23.66 -19.19
N GLU A 28 -11.22 23.71 -18.14
CA GLU A 28 -9.92 24.38 -18.14
C GLU A 28 -8.76 23.50 -18.66
N ASN A 29 -8.92 22.17 -18.64
CA ASN A 29 -7.87 21.24 -19.05
C ASN A 29 -8.38 20.20 -20.06
N PRO A 30 -8.06 20.34 -21.36
CA PRO A 30 -8.56 19.43 -22.39
C PRO A 30 -8.03 17.99 -22.28
N ARG A 31 -7.02 17.75 -21.44
CA ARG A 31 -6.49 16.40 -21.15
C ARG A 31 -7.27 15.67 -20.07
N LEU A 32 -8.13 16.38 -19.33
CA LEU A 32 -8.91 15.83 -18.23
C LEU A 32 -10.26 15.33 -18.75
N THR A 33 -10.54 14.05 -18.52
CA THR A 33 -11.86 13.44 -18.69
C THR A 33 -12.41 13.08 -17.33
N VAL A 34 -13.67 13.44 -17.07
CA VAL A 34 -14.37 13.08 -15.84
C VAL A 34 -15.46 12.07 -16.16
N LEU A 35 -15.49 10.96 -15.45
CA LEU A 35 -16.57 9.99 -15.48
C LEU A 35 -17.31 10.01 -14.14
N HIS A 36 -18.62 9.77 -14.17
CA HIS A 36 -19.44 9.68 -12.97
C HIS A 36 -19.99 8.26 -12.81
N ILE A 37 -19.97 7.78 -11.57
CA ILE A 37 -20.70 6.57 -11.15
C ILE A 37 -21.78 7.06 -10.19
N ASP A 38 -23.04 6.85 -10.58
CA ASP A 38 -24.21 7.28 -9.80
C ASP A 38 -24.94 6.07 -9.15
N ASP A 39 -24.53 4.84 -9.48
CA ASP A 39 -25.18 3.58 -9.07
C ASP A 39 -24.25 2.64 -8.29
N LEU A 40 -24.84 1.65 -7.61
CA LEU A 40 -24.15 0.54 -6.97
C LEU A 40 -24.46 -0.77 -7.69
N ILE A 41 -23.42 -1.52 -8.05
CA ILE A 41 -23.57 -2.88 -8.56
C ILE A 41 -23.26 -3.83 -7.38
N PRO A 42 -24.21 -4.71 -6.99
CA PRO A 42 -23.97 -5.74 -5.99
C PRO A 42 -22.71 -6.55 -6.31
N ASP A 43 -21.99 -6.97 -5.28
CA ASP A 43 -20.79 -7.81 -5.38
C ASP A 43 -19.65 -7.23 -6.23
N THR A 44 -19.67 -5.93 -6.50
CA THR A 44 -18.59 -5.22 -7.19
C THR A 44 -18.00 -4.15 -6.28
N ALA A 45 -16.71 -4.27 -6.01
CA ALA A 45 -15.96 -3.29 -5.22
C ALA A 45 -15.92 -1.93 -5.92
N PRO A 46 -16.43 -0.85 -5.29
CA PRO A 46 -16.62 0.41 -6.00
C PRO A 46 -15.33 1.02 -6.55
N LYS A 47 -14.23 0.97 -5.80
CA LYS A 47 -12.91 1.46 -6.27
C LYS A 47 -12.40 0.68 -7.48
N LYS A 48 -12.59 -0.65 -7.49
CA LYS A 48 -12.16 -1.52 -8.61
C LYS A 48 -13.00 -1.27 -9.88
N ARG A 49 -14.31 -1.03 -9.71
CA ARG A 49 -15.20 -0.59 -10.80
C ARG A 49 -14.73 0.74 -11.38
N ALA A 50 -14.47 1.72 -10.52
CA ALA A 50 -13.99 3.04 -10.94
C ALA A 50 -12.70 2.93 -11.75
N ILE A 51 -11.69 2.21 -11.25
CA ILE A 51 -10.43 1.97 -11.98
C ILE A 51 -10.69 1.29 -13.34
N SER A 52 -11.53 0.26 -13.37
CA SER A 52 -11.85 -0.46 -14.62
C SER A 52 -12.52 0.44 -15.66
N MET A 53 -13.46 1.29 -15.23
CA MET A 53 -14.11 2.28 -16.09
C MET A 53 -13.12 3.33 -16.61
N GLY A 54 -12.23 3.85 -15.75
CA GLY A 54 -11.21 4.82 -16.16
C GLY A 54 -10.20 4.25 -17.15
N ILE A 55 -9.79 2.99 -16.97
CA ILE A 55 -8.91 2.31 -17.92
C ILE A 55 -9.64 2.11 -19.26
N ALA A 56 -10.91 1.72 -19.26
CA ALA A 56 -11.69 1.54 -20.48
C ALA A 56 -11.92 2.85 -21.26
N ALA A 57 -11.99 3.99 -20.55
CA ALA A 57 -12.22 5.30 -21.16
C ALA A 57 -10.93 6.01 -21.65
N THR A 58 -9.76 5.44 -21.41
CA THR A 58 -8.45 6.03 -21.77
C THR A 58 -7.73 5.17 -22.81
N ARG A 59 -6.73 5.75 -23.49
CA ARG A 59 -5.99 5.06 -24.57
C ARG A 59 -4.49 4.88 -24.29
N GLY A 60 -3.99 5.46 -23.21
CA GLY A 60 -2.56 5.41 -22.86
C GLY A 60 -2.02 3.97 -22.73
N GLU A 61 -0.81 3.74 -23.25
CA GLU A 61 -0.11 2.44 -23.18
C GLU A 61 0.28 2.08 -21.73
N ILE A 62 0.65 3.09 -20.94
CA ILE A 62 0.99 2.96 -19.52
C ILE A 62 -0.16 3.57 -18.72
N ILE A 63 -0.70 2.78 -17.80
CA ILE A 63 -1.72 3.20 -16.84
C ILE A 63 -0.99 3.62 -15.57
N LEU A 64 -1.28 4.82 -15.07
CA LEU A 64 -0.81 5.32 -13.78
C LEU A 64 -2.02 5.56 -12.89
N LEU A 65 -1.98 5.06 -11.67
CA LEU A 65 -3.01 5.19 -10.65
C LEU A 65 -2.47 6.01 -9.47
N THR A 66 -3.31 6.92 -9.00
CA THR A 66 -3.11 7.65 -7.74
C THR A 66 -4.47 7.96 -7.11
N ASP A 67 -4.51 8.10 -5.78
CA ASP A 67 -5.74 8.37 -5.05
C ASP A 67 -6.00 9.89 -4.96
N ALA A 68 -7.26 10.29 -4.75
CA ALA A 68 -7.66 11.70 -4.75
C ALA A 68 -7.07 12.55 -3.61
N ASP A 69 -6.55 11.92 -2.56
CA ASP A 69 -5.88 12.56 -1.41
C ASP A 69 -4.34 12.60 -1.54
N CYS A 70 -3.83 12.24 -2.71
CA CYS A 70 -2.43 12.22 -3.06
C CYS A 70 -2.00 13.46 -3.84
N THR A 71 -0.73 13.86 -3.71
CA THR A 71 -0.16 15.02 -4.41
C THR A 71 1.10 14.62 -5.18
N PRO A 72 0.98 13.97 -6.35
CA PRO A 72 2.14 13.57 -7.13
C PRO A 72 2.97 14.80 -7.57
N PRO A 73 4.31 14.74 -7.54
CA PRO A 73 5.15 15.83 -8.02
C PRO A 73 5.03 16.00 -9.54
N SER A 74 5.39 17.18 -10.06
CA SER A 74 5.37 17.47 -11.52
C SER A 74 6.28 16.55 -12.34
N THR A 75 7.22 15.87 -11.69
CA THR A 75 8.13 14.88 -12.26
C THR A 75 7.56 13.46 -12.29
N TRP A 76 6.47 13.19 -11.57
CA TRP A 76 5.95 11.84 -11.30
C TRP A 76 5.73 11.00 -12.54
N VAL A 77 4.93 11.49 -13.50
CA VAL A 77 4.59 10.75 -14.72
C VAL A 77 5.85 10.37 -15.49
N ARG A 78 6.80 11.30 -15.65
CA ARG A 78 8.06 11.06 -16.36
C ARG A 78 8.94 10.05 -15.61
N ALA A 79 9.02 10.16 -14.28
CA ALA A 79 9.81 9.27 -13.45
C ALA A 79 9.25 7.84 -13.49
N MET A 80 7.93 7.66 -13.32
CA MET A 80 7.26 6.37 -13.43
C MET A 80 7.43 5.76 -14.83
N ALA A 81 7.19 6.55 -15.88
CA ALA A 81 7.31 6.09 -17.27
C ALA A 81 8.74 5.62 -17.63
N ALA A 82 9.78 6.18 -17.00
CA ALA A 82 11.17 5.82 -17.28
C ALA A 82 11.48 4.34 -16.94
N HIS A 83 10.78 3.74 -15.98
CA HIS A 83 10.94 2.33 -15.63
C HIS A 83 10.49 1.35 -16.74
N TYR A 84 9.68 1.83 -17.69
CA TYR A 84 9.20 1.04 -18.84
C TYR A 84 10.13 1.11 -20.06
N ARG A 85 11.29 1.76 -19.94
CA ARG A 85 12.37 1.67 -20.95
C ARG A 85 12.90 0.24 -21.07
N ASP A 86 12.92 -0.53 -19.98
CA ASP A 86 13.02 -1.99 -20.10
C ASP A 86 11.66 -2.52 -20.56
N HIS A 87 11.60 -3.01 -21.80
CA HIS A 87 10.40 -3.57 -22.40
C HIS A 87 9.84 -4.78 -21.64
N ARG A 88 10.66 -5.43 -20.81
CA ARG A 88 10.23 -6.56 -19.98
C ARG A 88 9.42 -6.10 -18.76
N THR A 89 9.55 -4.85 -18.32
CA THR A 89 8.80 -4.33 -17.18
C THR A 89 7.31 -4.23 -17.52
N VAL A 90 6.47 -4.96 -16.78
CA VAL A 90 5.00 -4.98 -16.95
C VAL A 90 4.27 -4.12 -15.92
N MET A 91 4.85 -3.93 -14.75
CA MET A 91 4.26 -3.20 -13.63
C MET A 91 5.34 -2.53 -12.78
N VAL A 92 5.01 -1.33 -12.28
CA VAL A 92 5.87 -0.52 -11.43
C VAL A 92 5.06 0.04 -10.26
N PRO A 93 5.09 -0.61 -9.09
CA PRO A 93 4.70 0.00 -7.83
C PRO A 93 5.68 1.12 -7.47
N GLY A 94 5.19 2.13 -6.75
CA GLY A 94 6.01 3.25 -6.32
C GLY A 94 5.80 3.60 -4.86
N TYR A 95 6.77 4.30 -4.30
CA TYR A 95 6.69 4.77 -2.91
C TYR A 95 5.72 5.94 -2.77
N SER A 96 4.89 5.85 -1.73
CA SER A 96 4.06 6.95 -1.28
C SER A 96 4.43 7.34 0.16
N SER A 97 4.79 8.59 0.39
CA SER A 97 5.13 9.07 1.73
C SER A 97 3.90 9.64 2.44
N TYR A 98 3.90 9.66 3.78
CA TYR A 98 2.85 10.37 4.49
C TYR A 98 3.07 11.88 4.50
N ARG A 99 1.99 12.60 4.17
CA ARG A 99 1.83 14.04 4.37
C ARG A 99 0.86 14.27 5.54
N PHE A 100 1.24 15.12 6.47
CA PHE A 100 0.44 15.43 7.66
C PHE A 100 -0.24 16.79 7.50
N ASP A 101 -1.47 16.78 6.99
CA ASP A 101 -2.27 17.99 6.73
C ASP A 101 -2.87 18.62 8.00
N ARG A 102 -2.72 17.95 9.15
CA ARG A 102 -3.15 18.44 10.46
C ARG A 102 -2.02 18.37 11.48
N PRO A 103 -1.99 19.25 12.49
CA PRO A 103 -1.08 19.13 13.61
C PRO A 103 -1.24 17.78 14.30
N ALA A 104 -0.12 17.10 14.53
CA ALA A 104 -0.03 15.90 15.34
C ALA A 104 1.32 15.89 16.07
N PRO A 105 1.42 15.25 17.24
CA PRO A 105 2.69 15.16 17.96
C PRO A 105 3.82 14.62 17.07
N ALA A 106 5.00 15.25 17.14
CA ALA A 106 6.13 14.90 16.29
C ALA A 106 6.48 13.41 16.37
N LEU A 107 6.41 12.84 17.57
CA LEU A 107 6.63 11.41 17.82
C LEU A 107 5.67 10.52 17.02
N ILE A 108 4.37 10.80 17.06
CA ILE A 108 3.36 10.01 16.33
C ILE A 108 3.57 10.13 14.81
N ARG A 109 3.77 11.36 14.31
CA ARG A 109 4.04 11.58 12.88
C ARG A 109 5.26 10.82 12.41
N GLY A 110 6.34 10.89 13.18
CA GLY A 110 7.59 10.23 12.89
C GLY A 110 7.48 8.72 12.85
N MET A 111 6.84 8.11 13.86
CA MET A 111 6.64 6.66 13.90
C MET A 111 5.73 6.17 12.76
N LEU A 112 4.63 6.86 12.47
CA LEU A 112 3.75 6.50 11.35
C LEU A 112 4.44 6.61 10.00
N ALA A 113 5.22 7.67 9.79
CA ALA A 113 5.99 7.87 8.56
C ALA A 113 7.06 6.78 8.41
N LEU A 114 7.79 6.46 9.47
CA LEU A 114 8.82 5.41 9.46
C LEU A 114 8.21 4.02 9.22
N GLU A 115 7.08 3.70 9.86
CA GLU A 115 6.36 2.43 9.65
C GLU A 115 5.95 2.28 8.18
N TYR A 116 5.31 3.31 7.61
CA TYR A 116 4.87 3.28 6.22
C TYR A 116 6.03 3.23 5.23
N PHE A 117 7.11 3.97 5.52
CA PHE A 117 8.36 3.88 4.77
C PHE A 117 8.92 2.46 4.80
N THR A 118 8.96 1.82 5.97
CA THR A 118 9.46 0.44 6.14
C THR A 118 8.66 -0.55 5.29
N HIS A 119 7.33 -0.41 5.24
CA HIS A 119 6.48 -1.23 4.37
C HIS A 119 6.82 -1.05 2.88
N SER A 120 7.02 0.20 2.45
CA SER A 120 7.41 0.51 1.07
C SER A 120 8.84 0.04 0.74
N ALA A 121 9.75 0.10 1.71
CA ALA A 121 11.11 -0.42 1.60
C ALA A 121 11.12 -1.94 1.41
N LEU A 122 10.29 -2.67 2.16
CA LEU A 122 10.12 -4.11 1.99
C LEU A 122 9.53 -4.45 0.60
N ALA A 123 8.55 -3.68 0.14
CA ALA A 123 7.98 -3.81 -1.19
C ALA A 123 9.06 -3.64 -2.28
N ALA A 124 9.88 -2.58 -2.17
CA ALA A 124 10.99 -2.32 -3.07
C ALA A 124 12.05 -3.43 -3.04
N ALA A 125 12.41 -3.94 -1.85
CA ALA A 125 13.38 -5.02 -1.70
C ALA A 125 12.88 -6.36 -2.23
N SER A 126 11.58 -6.63 -2.15
CA SER A 126 10.96 -7.88 -2.64
C SER A 126 10.77 -7.95 -4.15
N THR A 127 10.69 -6.79 -4.80
CA THR A 127 10.45 -6.66 -6.25
C THR A 127 11.54 -7.28 -7.13
N PRO A 128 12.85 -7.00 -6.93
CA PRO A 128 13.92 -7.65 -7.72
C PRO A 128 14.05 -9.15 -7.43
N LEU A 129 13.52 -9.63 -6.29
CA LEU A 129 13.46 -11.05 -5.94
C LEU A 129 12.29 -11.80 -6.61
N HIS A 130 11.62 -11.17 -7.58
CA HIS A 130 10.50 -11.74 -8.35
C HIS A 130 9.23 -12.00 -7.51
N HIS A 131 9.18 -11.54 -6.26
CA HIS A 131 8.08 -11.75 -5.32
C HIS A 131 7.60 -10.41 -4.73
N PRO A 132 7.00 -9.50 -5.52
CA PRO A 132 6.48 -8.24 -4.98
C PRO A 132 5.37 -8.54 -3.97
N ILE A 133 5.65 -8.31 -2.68
CA ILE A 133 4.75 -8.73 -1.59
C ILE A 133 3.55 -7.80 -1.40
N THR A 134 3.66 -6.55 -1.85
CA THR A 134 2.67 -5.49 -1.62
C THR A 134 2.88 -4.33 -2.59
N ALA A 135 1.85 -3.53 -2.79
CA ALA A 135 1.92 -2.26 -3.49
C ALA A 135 0.93 -1.26 -2.88
N CYS A 136 1.09 0.01 -3.24
CA CYS A 136 0.21 1.07 -2.78
C CYS A 136 -0.62 1.61 -3.95
N GLY A 137 -1.94 1.59 -3.83
CA GLY A 137 -2.84 2.17 -4.83
C GLY A 137 -2.60 3.67 -5.11
N CYS A 138 -1.98 4.39 -4.17
CA CYS A 138 -1.62 5.80 -4.32
C CYS A 138 -0.51 6.07 -5.34
N ASN A 139 0.32 5.07 -5.64
CA ASN A 139 1.42 5.17 -6.60
C ASN A 139 1.67 3.80 -7.24
N LEU A 140 0.87 3.48 -8.25
CA LEU A 140 0.97 2.22 -8.98
C LEU A 140 0.87 2.50 -10.47
N SER A 141 1.66 1.80 -11.27
CA SER A 141 1.51 1.84 -12.72
C SER A 141 1.71 0.46 -13.32
N TYR A 142 1.14 0.25 -14.51
CA TYR A 142 1.33 -0.97 -15.29
C TYR A 142 1.05 -0.72 -16.77
N ARG A 143 1.54 -1.62 -17.62
CA ARG A 143 1.16 -1.60 -19.03
C ARG A 143 -0.32 -1.94 -19.17
N ARG A 144 -1.00 -1.26 -20.07
CA ARG A 144 -2.38 -1.58 -20.47
C ARG A 144 -2.50 -3.02 -20.95
N SER A 145 -1.54 -3.47 -21.76
CA SER A 145 -1.50 -4.86 -22.22
C SER A 145 -1.44 -5.87 -21.07
N THR A 146 -0.79 -5.53 -19.95
CA THR A 146 -0.78 -6.36 -18.75
C THR A 146 -2.16 -6.43 -18.11
N TRP A 147 -2.86 -5.31 -17.99
CA TRP A 147 -4.24 -5.26 -17.51
C TRP A 147 -5.17 -6.15 -18.36
N GLU A 148 -5.07 -6.03 -19.68
CA GLU A 148 -5.88 -6.81 -20.62
C GLU A 148 -5.56 -8.31 -20.54
N GLN A 149 -4.27 -8.68 -20.53
CA GLN A 149 -3.83 -10.08 -20.53
C GLN A 149 -4.13 -10.81 -19.23
N VAL A 150 -4.25 -10.12 -18.09
CA VAL A 150 -4.69 -10.72 -16.82
C VAL A 150 -6.21 -10.62 -16.60
N GLY A 151 -6.96 -10.06 -17.56
CA GLY A 151 -8.42 -9.90 -17.46
C GLY A 151 -8.85 -8.90 -16.40
N GLY A 152 -8.08 -7.82 -16.21
CA GLY A 152 -8.33 -6.79 -15.19
C GLY A 152 -8.42 -7.37 -13.77
N PHE A 153 -9.33 -6.85 -12.95
CA PHE A 153 -9.55 -7.41 -11.61
C PHE A 153 -10.19 -8.80 -11.64
N GLY A 154 -11.12 -9.08 -12.57
CA GLY A 154 -11.83 -10.36 -12.65
C GLY A 154 -12.48 -10.75 -11.32
N GLU A 155 -12.16 -11.93 -10.80
CA GLU A 155 -12.62 -12.42 -9.49
C GLU A 155 -12.26 -11.52 -8.31
N LEU A 156 -11.29 -10.62 -8.46
CA LEU A 156 -10.93 -9.68 -7.41
C LEU A 156 -12.00 -8.60 -7.19
N ASN A 157 -12.94 -8.43 -8.12
CA ASN A 157 -14.01 -7.43 -8.02
C ASN A 157 -14.92 -7.65 -6.81
N GLN A 158 -15.09 -8.89 -6.33
CA GLN A 158 -15.92 -9.16 -5.15
C GLN A 158 -15.31 -8.65 -3.83
N TRP A 159 -14.00 -8.39 -3.82
CA TRP A 159 -13.28 -7.97 -2.63
C TRP A 159 -13.21 -6.45 -2.57
N ILE A 160 -13.73 -5.84 -1.51
CA ILE A 160 -13.75 -4.37 -1.37
C ILE A 160 -12.34 -3.77 -1.35
N SER A 161 -11.40 -4.46 -0.70
CA SER A 161 -9.99 -4.05 -0.58
C SER A 161 -9.07 -4.83 -1.52
N GLY A 162 -7.82 -4.38 -1.64
CA GLY A 162 -6.79 -5.12 -2.39
C GLY A 162 -6.82 -4.86 -3.90
N ASP A 163 -7.32 -3.69 -4.31
CA ASP A 163 -7.10 -3.13 -5.66
C ASP A 163 -5.61 -3.00 -6.01
N ASP A 164 -4.75 -2.85 -5.00
CA ASP A 164 -3.30 -2.83 -5.12
C ASP A 164 -2.67 -4.21 -4.88
N ASP A 165 -2.65 -4.68 -3.63
CA ASP A 165 -1.89 -5.84 -3.18
C ASP A 165 -2.28 -7.13 -3.94
N LEU A 166 -3.58 -7.41 -4.05
CA LEU A 166 -4.06 -8.63 -4.71
C LEU A 166 -3.85 -8.55 -6.22
N PHE A 167 -3.93 -7.36 -6.81
CA PHE A 167 -3.67 -7.19 -8.24
C PHE A 167 -2.19 -7.38 -8.55
N VAL A 168 -1.28 -6.89 -7.71
CA VAL A 168 0.16 -7.16 -7.84
C VAL A 168 0.45 -8.65 -7.73
N HIS A 169 -0.17 -9.37 -6.79
CA HIS A 169 -0.01 -10.83 -6.69
C HIS A 169 -0.53 -11.56 -7.94
N LYS A 170 -1.68 -11.13 -8.47
CA LYS A 170 -2.25 -11.67 -9.72
C LYS A 170 -1.30 -11.48 -10.91
N VAL A 171 -0.75 -10.27 -11.07
CA VAL A 171 0.22 -9.98 -12.14
C VAL A 171 1.53 -10.76 -11.91
N ALA A 172 1.97 -10.93 -10.67
CA ALA A 172 3.22 -11.62 -10.34
C ALA A 172 3.16 -13.12 -10.64
N GLN A 173 1.99 -13.74 -10.49
CA GLN A 173 1.76 -15.12 -10.90
C GLN A 173 1.91 -15.29 -12.42
N ARG A 174 1.46 -14.31 -13.21
CA ARG A 174 1.52 -14.38 -14.68
C ARG A 174 2.88 -13.96 -15.25
N TYR A 175 3.54 -12.98 -14.63
CA TYR A 175 4.78 -12.37 -15.13
C TYR A 175 5.87 -12.30 -14.04
N PRO A 176 6.33 -13.43 -13.50
CA PRO A 176 7.36 -13.43 -12.46
C PRO A 176 8.61 -12.68 -12.95
N GLY A 177 9.14 -11.81 -12.07
CA GLY A 177 10.36 -11.05 -12.32
C GLY A 177 10.28 -9.92 -13.35
N ARG A 178 9.07 -9.59 -13.84
CA ARG A 178 8.86 -8.49 -14.80
C ARG A 178 8.44 -7.17 -14.13
N PHE A 179 8.95 -6.92 -12.93
CA PHE A 179 8.57 -5.76 -12.12
C PHE A 179 9.76 -4.85 -11.91
N SER A 180 9.48 -3.56 -11.79
CA SER A 180 10.42 -2.57 -11.24
C SER A 180 9.76 -1.87 -10.07
N TYR A 181 10.53 -1.20 -9.21
CA TYR A 181 9.98 -0.41 -8.11
C TYR A 181 10.46 1.03 -8.22
N ALA A 182 9.53 1.98 -8.21
CA ALA A 182 9.83 3.41 -8.26
C ALA A 182 10.10 3.95 -6.85
N PHE A 183 11.38 3.98 -6.48
CA PHE A 183 11.86 4.38 -5.16
C PHE A 183 12.69 5.67 -5.16
N SER A 184 12.41 6.58 -6.11
CA SER A 184 13.11 7.87 -6.23
C SER A 184 12.26 9.05 -5.72
N ALA A 185 12.91 10.17 -5.39
CA ALA A 185 12.22 11.38 -4.94
C ALA A 185 11.29 11.96 -6.03
N GLU A 186 11.65 11.78 -7.31
CA GLU A 186 10.89 12.24 -8.46
C GLU A 186 9.62 11.42 -8.72
N ALA A 187 9.61 10.16 -8.28
CA ALA A 187 8.46 9.26 -8.41
C ALA A 187 7.63 9.16 -7.13
N ARG A 188 8.10 9.69 -6.00
CA ARG A 188 7.44 9.61 -4.70
C ARG A 188 6.14 10.42 -4.69
N VAL A 189 5.04 9.82 -4.24
CA VAL A 189 3.72 10.47 -4.15
C VAL A 189 3.31 10.65 -2.69
N PRO A 190 3.33 11.88 -2.15
CA PRO A 190 2.78 12.15 -0.82
C PRO A 190 1.27 11.89 -0.75
N GLN A 191 0.83 11.08 0.21
CA GLN A 191 -0.58 10.78 0.51
C GLN A 191 -0.97 11.35 1.88
N ALA A 192 -2.25 11.63 2.09
CA ALA A 192 -2.73 12.10 3.39
C ALA A 192 -2.60 11.02 4.47
N ALA A 193 -1.97 11.36 5.60
CA ALA A 193 -1.97 10.50 6.78
C ALA A 193 -3.38 10.46 7.44
N PRO A 194 -3.72 9.40 8.19
CA PRO A 194 -4.97 9.35 8.95
C PRO A 194 -5.13 10.57 9.86
N LYS A 195 -6.29 11.25 9.79
CA LYS A 195 -6.54 12.51 10.51
C LYS A 195 -7.04 12.30 11.93
N THR A 196 -7.50 11.10 12.26
CA THR A 196 -8.05 10.74 13.58
C THR A 196 -7.63 9.32 13.97
N PHE A 197 -7.67 9.03 15.28
CA PHE A 197 -7.41 7.68 15.78
C PHE A 197 -8.38 6.64 15.21
N ARG A 198 -9.68 6.99 15.05
CA ARG A 198 -10.68 6.11 14.44
C ARG A 198 -10.33 5.76 12.99
N GLN A 199 -9.89 6.74 12.20
CA GLN A 199 -9.44 6.50 10.82
C GLN A 199 -8.19 5.62 10.78
N PHE A 200 -7.22 5.88 11.65
CA PHE A 200 -6.02 5.06 11.80
C PHE A 200 -6.38 3.61 12.14
N TRP A 201 -7.21 3.40 13.17
CA TRP A 201 -7.65 2.09 13.63
C TRP A 201 -8.32 1.28 12.52
N ASN A 202 -9.29 1.88 11.83
CA ASN A 202 -10.00 1.24 10.72
C ASN A 202 -9.06 0.90 9.55
N GLN A 203 -8.11 1.79 9.24
CA GLN A 203 -7.10 1.55 8.21
C GLN A 203 -6.24 0.33 8.54
N ARG A 204 -5.79 0.17 9.79
CA ARG A 204 -4.95 -0.96 10.23
C ARG A 204 -5.70 -2.28 10.26
N ILE A 205 -6.93 -2.30 10.77
CA ILE A 205 -7.78 -3.49 10.69
C ILE A 205 -7.98 -3.92 9.23
N ARG A 206 -8.27 -2.95 8.34
CA ARG A 206 -8.45 -3.22 6.92
C ARG A 206 -7.19 -3.84 6.31
N TYR A 207 -6.00 -3.29 6.56
CA TYR A 207 -4.73 -3.84 6.08
C TYR A 207 -4.49 -5.26 6.59
N ALA A 208 -4.66 -5.50 7.89
CA ALA A 208 -4.47 -6.81 8.48
C ALA A 208 -5.49 -7.84 7.94
N SER A 209 -6.72 -7.42 7.64
CA SER A 209 -7.78 -8.31 7.12
C SER A 209 -7.52 -8.85 5.70
N LYS A 210 -6.69 -8.17 4.89
CA LYS A 210 -6.32 -8.61 3.53
C LYS A 210 -5.40 -9.84 3.52
N SER A 211 -4.73 -10.12 4.63
CA SER A 211 -3.70 -11.17 4.72
C SER A 211 -4.23 -12.57 4.40
N ARG A 212 -5.53 -12.82 4.62
CA ARG A 212 -6.17 -14.12 4.33
C ARG A 212 -6.26 -14.45 2.85
N GLN A 213 -6.22 -13.44 1.99
CA GLN A 213 -6.26 -13.62 0.54
C GLN A 213 -4.86 -13.79 -0.07
N TYR A 214 -3.80 -13.65 0.74
CA TYR A 214 -2.43 -13.75 0.27
C TYR A 214 -2.01 -15.19 0.01
N GLN A 215 -0.92 -15.35 -0.73
CA GLN A 215 -0.35 -16.67 -1.01
C GLN A 215 0.22 -17.31 0.28
N PRO A 216 0.18 -18.65 0.40
CA PRO A 216 0.60 -19.34 1.63
C PRO A 216 2.00 -18.98 2.13
N GLY A 217 2.98 -18.80 1.22
CA GLY A 217 4.34 -18.41 1.59
C GLY A 217 4.43 -17.01 2.23
N LEU A 218 3.64 -16.05 1.73
CA LEU A 218 3.57 -14.71 2.31
C LEU A 218 2.86 -14.74 3.67
N ILE A 219 1.81 -15.56 3.82
CA ILE A 219 1.14 -15.77 5.11
C ILE A 219 2.13 -16.36 6.13
N ALA A 220 2.89 -17.39 5.76
CA ALA A 220 3.89 -17.99 6.64
C ALA A 220 4.95 -16.97 7.08
N GLY A 221 5.44 -16.12 6.17
CA GLY A 221 6.34 -15.02 6.48
C GLY A 221 5.74 -14.00 7.45
N LEU A 222 4.49 -13.58 7.24
CA LEU A 222 3.79 -12.66 8.14
C LEU A 222 3.56 -13.26 9.53
N VAL A 223 3.23 -14.56 9.61
CA VAL A 223 3.09 -15.30 10.87
C VAL A 223 4.44 -15.39 11.60
N ALA A 224 5.54 -15.66 10.88
CA ALA A 224 6.87 -15.66 11.47
C ALA A 224 7.23 -14.28 12.05
N VAL A 225 6.98 -13.20 11.31
CA VAL A 225 7.18 -11.82 11.78
C VAL A 225 6.32 -11.55 13.03
N TYR A 226 5.07 -11.99 13.04
CA TYR A 226 4.20 -11.86 14.21
C TYR A 226 4.79 -12.55 15.44
N PHE A 227 5.22 -13.81 15.33
CA PHE A 227 5.81 -14.55 16.44
C PHE A 227 7.14 -13.97 16.90
N VAL A 228 7.99 -13.46 16.00
CA VAL A 228 9.20 -12.72 16.38
C VAL A 228 8.85 -11.53 17.27
N ASN A 229 7.80 -10.76 16.94
CA ASN A 229 7.36 -9.64 17.77
C ASN A 229 6.76 -10.11 19.10
N VAL A 230 6.03 -11.22 19.15
CA VAL A 230 5.55 -11.85 20.40
C VAL A 230 6.72 -12.25 21.28
N PHE A 231 7.73 -12.94 20.75
CA PHE A 231 8.90 -13.36 21.53
C PHE A 231 9.74 -12.20 22.03
N VAL A 232 9.90 -11.15 21.22
CA VAL A 232 10.54 -9.90 21.66
C VAL A 232 9.77 -9.28 22.83
N PHE A 233 8.44 -9.23 22.75
CA PHE A 233 7.59 -8.69 23.82
C PHE A 233 7.62 -9.54 25.09
N LEU A 234 7.51 -10.86 24.98
CA LEU A 234 7.61 -11.75 26.15
C LEU A 234 9.02 -11.73 26.75
N GLY A 235 10.05 -11.64 25.91
CA GLY A 235 11.44 -11.48 26.32
C GLY A 235 11.67 -10.21 27.14
N SER A 236 11.00 -9.10 26.83
CA SER A 236 11.11 -7.88 27.64
C SER A 236 10.45 -7.99 29.02
N LEU A 237 9.52 -8.93 29.22
CA LEU A 237 8.94 -9.24 30.54
C LEU A 237 9.86 -10.14 31.39
N SER A 238 10.79 -10.87 30.75
CA SER A 238 11.72 -11.78 31.44
C SER A 238 12.75 -11.07 32.32
N PHE A 239 12.92 -9.75 32.17
CA PHE A 239 13.73 -8.90 33.04
C PHE A 239 13.35 -9.02 34.52
N MET A 240 12.11 -9.38 34.82
CA MET A 240 11.62 -9.54 36.20
C MET A 240 11.81 -10.96 36.76
N LEU A 241 12.21 -11.94 35.93
CA LEU A 241 12.24 -13.37 36.29
C LEU A 241 13.66 -13.91 36.50
N SER A 242 14.60 -13.59 35.60
CA SER A 242 15.98 -14.08 35.68
C SER A 242 16.94 -13.16 34.90
N PRO A 243 18.09 -12.77 35.48
CA PRO A 243 19.11 -11.98 34.78
C PRO A 243 19.64 -12.66 33.51
N GLN A 244 19.76 -13.97 33.50
CA GLN A 244 20.26 -14.74 32.35
C GLN A 244 19.27 -14.71 31.19
N LEU A 245 17.97 -14.89 31.48
CA LEU A 245 16.91 -14.77 30.48
C LEU A 245 16.82 -13.34 29.93
N ALA A 246 16.92 -12.35 30.81
CA ALA A 246 16.94 -10.94 30.43
C ALA A 246 18.12 -10.60 29.49
N ALA A 247 19.31 -11.12 29.79
CA ALA A 247 20.49 -10.94 28.95
C ALA A 247 20.28 -11.57 27.55
N GLY A 248 19.76 -12.80 27.49
CA GLY A 248 19.43 -13.46 26.22
C GLY A 248 18.41 -12.69 25.38
N ALA A 249 17.32 -12.23 26.02
CA ALA A 249 16.30 -11.40 25.37
C ALA A 249 16.87 -10.06 24.86
N GLY A 250 17.75 -9.43 25.65
CA GLY A 250 18.44 -8.21 25.25
C GLY A 250 19.33 -8.40 24.02
N ILE A 251 20.10 -9.49 23.98
CA ILE A 251 20.93 -9.83 22.80
C ILE A 251 20.04 -10.07 21.57
N ALA A 252 18.96 -10.84 21.70
CA ALA A 252 18.03 -11.09 20.60
C ALA A 252 17.40 -9.79 20.07
N TRP A 253 16.99 -8.89 20.97
CA TRP A 253 16.47 -7.58 20.60
C TRP A 253 17.53 -6.74 19.87
N LEU A 254 18.78 -6.71 20.36
CA LEU A 254 19.87 -5.97 19.73
C LEU A 254 20.20 -6.50 18.34
N LEU A 255 20.23 -7.82 18.14
CA LEU A 255 20.47 -8.42 16.83
C LEU A 255 19.35 -8.06 15.83
N LYS A 256 18.08 -8.18 16.26
CA LYS A 256 16.91 -7.80 15.47
C LYS A 256 16.94 -6.31 15.10
N ALA A 257 17.11 -5.44 16.09
CA ALA A 257 17.17 -4.00 15.89
C ALA A 257 18.38 -3.59 15.03
N GLY A 258 19.53 -4.25 15.20
CA GLY A 258 20.71 -4.03 14.36
C GLY A 258 20.47 -4.36 12.90
N GLY A 259 19.84 -5.51 12.61
CA GLY A 259 19.47 -5.90 11.25
C GLY A 259 18.51 -4.91 10.58
N GLU A 260 17.46 -4.51 11.29
CA GLU A 260 16.50 -3.52 10.79
C GLU A 260 17.12 -2.13 10.62
N TRP A 261 18.00 -1.71 11.52
CA TRP A 261 18.72 -0.46 11.40
C TRP A 261 19.62 -0.43 10.17
N LEU A 262 20.39 -1.50 9.92
CA LEU A 262 21.25 -1.61 8.74
C LEU A 262 20.44 -1.56 7.44
N PHE A 263 19.32 -2.29 7.41
CA PHE A 263 18.37 -2.27 6.30
C PHE A 263 17.82 -0.86 6.07
N LEU A 264 17.19 -0.27 7.09
CA LEU A 264 16.56 1.04 6.98
C LEU A 264 17.57 2.13 6.64
N ARG A 265 18.75 2.15 7.26
CA ARG A 265 19.80 3.13 6.97
C ARG A 265 20.23 3.11 5.51
N ARG A 266 20.36 1.92 4.92
CA ARG A 266 20.71 1.78 3.49
C ARG A 266 19.59 2.30 2.60
N VAL A 267 18.35 1.97 2.94
CA VAL A 267 17.19 2.23 2.11
C VAL A 267 16.71 3.69 2.22
N THR A 268 16.76 4.31 3.41
CA THR A 268 16.45 5.75 3.59
C THR A 268 17.45 6.64 2.87
N ARG A 269 18.74 6.26 2.85
CA ARG A 269 19.79 6.96 2.10
C ARG A 269 19.52 6.96 0.61
N ALA A 270 19.11 5.82 0.06
CA ALA A 270 18.80 5.71 -1.36
C ALA A 270 17.64 6.64 -1.81
N CYS A 271 16.78 7.06 -0.88
CA CYS A 271 15.59 7.89 -1.17
C CYS A 271 15.65 9.31 -0.61
N GLY A 272 16.71 9.68 0.10
CA GLY A 272 16.80 10.97 0.79
C GLY A 272 15.84 11.11 1.99
N GLU A 273 15.45 10.01 2.63
CA GLU A 273 14.51 9.96 3.77
C GLU A 273 15.22 9.69 5.11
N GLU A 274 16.53 9.99 5.21
CA GLU A 274 17.36 9.68 6.39
C GLU A 274 16.84 10.30 7.69
N HIS A 275 16.12 11.42 7.59
CA HIS A 275 15.50 12.09 8.72
C HIS A 275 14.45 11.23 9.45
N LEU A 276 13.97 10.14 8.85
CA LEU A 276 13.05 9.19 9.48
C LEU A 276 13.75 8.31 10.53
N LEU A 277 15.07 8.09 10.40
CA LEU A 277 15.83 7.20 11.30
C LEU A 277 15.87 7.69 12.75
N ARG A 278 15.67 8.98 13.02
CA ARG A 278 15.57 9.51 14.39
C ARG A 278 14.39 8.91 15.17
N TRP A 279 13.38 8.39 14.47
CA TRP A 279 12.20 7.76 15.06
C TRP A 279 12.37 6.25 15.23
N PHE A 280 13.53 5.69 14.86
CA PHE A 280 13.79 4.26 14.92
C PHE A 280 13.65 3.71 16.34
N LEU A 281 14.36 4.29 17.33
CA LEU A 281 14.32 3.78 18.70
C LEU A 281 12.91 3.84 19.31
N PRO A 282 12.17 4.97 19.23
CA PRO A 282 10.77 4.96 19.68
C PRO A 282 9.89 3.95 18.96
N ALA A 283 10.06 3.79 17.64
CA ALA A 283 9.30 2.82 16.86
C ALA A 283 9.62 1.38 17.30
N GLN A 284 10.87 1.04 17.59
CA GLN A 284 11.26 -0.30 18.06
C GLN A 284 10.58 -0.70 19.37
N LEU A 285 10.28 0.26 20.24
CA LEU A 285 9.61 0.00 21.53
C LEU A 285 8.10 -0.21 21.35
N VAL A 286 7.48 0.55 20.45
CA VAL A 286 6.02 0.52 20.24
C VAL A 286 5.58 -0.58 19.26
N HIS A 287 6.41 -0.86 18.25
CA HIS A 287 6.06 -1.73 17.13
C HIS A 287 5.70 -3.17 17.53
N PRO A 288 6.41 -3.85 18.45
CA PRO A 288 6.04 -5.21 18.84
C PRO A 288 4.62 -5.29 19.40
N LEU A 289 4.27 -4.39 20.32
CA LEU A 289 2.92 -4.33 20.89
C LEU A 289 1.87 -4.01 19.81
N TYR A 290 2.18 -3.07 18.93
CA TYR A 290 1.32 -2.69 17.82
C TYR A 290 1.03 -3.88 16.86
N VAL A 291 2.07 -4.63 16.45
CA VAL A 291 1.91 -5.81 15.59
C VAL A 291 1.09 -6.90 16.26
N ILE A 292 1.29 -7.13 17.56
CA ILE A 292 0.53 -8.12 18.32
C ILE A 292 -0.96 -7.75 18.32
N VAL A 293 -1.27 -6.49 18.68
CA VAL A 293 -2.66 -6.00 18.75
C VAL A 293 -3.36 -6.08 17.40
N PHE A 294 -2.78 -5.49 16.35
CA PHE A 294 -3.44 -5.45 15.03
C PHE A 294 -3.36 -6.77 14.27
N GLY A 295 -2.34 -7.60 14.53
CA GLY A 295 -2.24 -8.96 14.00
C GLY A 295 -3.38 -9.84 14.52
N CYS A 296 -3.64 -9.83 15.82
CA CYS A 296 -4.80 -10.50 16.41
C CYS A 296 -6.11 -9.93 15.88
N LEU A 297 -6.29 -8.61 15.95
CA LEU A 297 -7.54 -7.97 15.54
C LEU A 297 -7.85 -8.14 14.06
N GLY A 298 -6.85 -8.18 13.17
CA GLY A 298 -7.07 -8.40 11.73
C GLY A 298 -7.76 -9.73 11.42
N LEU A 299 -7.49 -10.76 12.22
CA LEU A 299 -8.12 -12.06 12.10
C LEU A 299 -9.61 -11.98 12.50
N PHE A 300 -9.94 -11.33 13.62
CA PHE A 300 -11.28 -11.38 14.21
C PHE A 300 -12.19 -10.19 13.90
N ALA A 301 -11.64 -9.01 13.63
CA ALA A 301 -12.41 -7.78 13.49
C ALA A 301 -13.09 -7.64 12.12
N ARG A 302 -14.30 -7.07 12.13
CA ARG A 302 -15.03 -6.56 10.96
C ARG A 302 -14.57 -5.12 10.67
N PHE A 303 -14.56 -4.68 9.42
CA PHE A 303 -14.26 -3.29 9.06
C PHE A 303 -15.45 -2.62 8.38
N GLN A 304 -15.61 -1.31 8.57
CA GLN A 304 -16.63 -0.49 7.90
C GLN A 304 -15.98 0.28 6.74
N TRP A 305 -16.65 0.38 5.59
CA TRP A 305 -16.17 1.12 4.41
C TRP A 305 -17.26 2.09 3.92
N LYS A 306 -17.02 3.41 4.10
CA LYS A 306 -18.07 4.45 4.01
C LYS A 306 -19.27 4.09 4.91
N GLU A 307 -20.40 4.81 4.84
CA GLU A 307 -21.57 4.58 5.72
C GLU A 307 -22.24 3.21 5.53
N ASP A 308 -21.73 2.41 4.60
CA ASP A 308 -22.18 1.06 4.30
C ASP A 308 -21.41 0.02 5.15
N ASN A 309 -22.15 -0.80 5.90
CA ASN A 309 -21.61 -1.96 6.59
C ASN A 309 -21.40 -3.10 5.57
N TYR A 310 -20.14 -3.43 5.27
CA TYR A 310 -19.84 -4.58 4.43
C TYR A 310 -19.44 -5.79 5.26
N GLU A 311 -20.04 -6.94 4.98
CA GLU A 311 -19.66 -8.20 5.61
C GLU A 311 -18.40 -8.80 4.97
N LYS A 312 -17.60 -9.44 5.83
CA LYS A 312 -16.33 -10.10 5.48
C LYS A 312 -16.66 -11.37 4.68
N LYS A 313 -16.54 -11.34 3.35
CA LYS A 313 -16.65 -12.58 2.56
C LYS A 313 -15.41 -13.47 2.82
N THR A 314 -15.62 -14.76 3.03
CA THR A 314 -14.56 -15.78 3.03
C THR A 314 -14.42 -16.33 1.61
N LYS A 315 -13.19 -16.70 1.21
CA LYS A 315 -12.91 -17.30 -0.09
C LYS A 315 -13.83 -18.52 -0.28
N PRO A 316 -14.53 -18.69 -1.42
CA PRO A 316 -15.08 -20.01 -1.75
C PRO A 316 -13.90 -20.99 -1.88
N GLU A 317 -14.07 -22.21 -1.38
CA GLU A 317 -13.11 -23.28 -1.62
C GLU A 317 -12.95 -23.47 -3.13
N LEU A 318 -11.74 -23.25 -3.63
CA LEU A 318 -11.38 -23.63 -4.99
C LEU A 318 -11.30 -25.16 -5.01
N THR A 319 -12.44 -25.82 -5.26
CA THR A 319 -12.44 -27.20 -5.72
C THR A 319 -11.78 -27.22 -7.09
N TYR A 320 -10.52 -27.63 -7.12
CA TYR A 320 -9.88 -28.06 -8.35
C TYR A 320 -10.49 -29.42 -8.72
N SER A 321 -11.39 -29.41 -9.70
CA SER A 321 -11.75 -30.60 -10.49
C SER A 321 -10.72 -30.81 -11.59
#